data_AF-B8MNB5-F1
#
_entry.id   AF-B8MNB5-F1
#
_cell.length_a   1.000
_cell.length_b   1.000
_cell.length_c   1.000
_cell.angle_alpha   90.00
_cell.angle_beta   90.00
_cell.angle_gamma   90.00
#
_symmetry.space_group_name_H-M   'P 1'
#
loop_
_entity.id
_entity.type
_entity.pdbx_description
1 polymer ?
#
loop_
_entity_poly.entity_id
_entity_poly.type
_entity_poly.pdbx_seq_one_letter_code
_entity_poly.pdbx_strand_id
1 'polypeptide(L)'
;MIQPPAVPERATIVCLQCKMRKRKCDKRLPCCSNCDRVQRACRYDYHEPQSTARSTWTVTLQNGASGASGIKRYENTHFQISASFFPRRQDGQGTPHRNRFAKAPVTIPIVQYWFTPTYNDATLFITTLLCVLSHQRRRWMLTGQTADGSFRPQDVRWLDWCYVEGIRQINRALNDPEPVITDNMILNVLIMAAADGGTVSINSLESPFHAPLRSLQWLDIYGSVSANPVHLRGLIQLIHLRGGLEMIELPGLGAVLCFFELINCSRSLSHPQFSFISLQGIKNPTISEYFMFSTDGLKDRFAELYRVGCSEEFLAIYQAMRVHLFTLDRYLRGMIPDPDLRQISDRRNLIQHRLMSLRPSSGRADCQVNLSEACRLSAIIFSVGVIFPLSGHEAPFSSLANMLRVELERCDVTAMLSEPKHTTLLVWILTLGGIAATQPDLRPWFVNKLGTIVLTSTAQWIGVKKRLQAMLWLSASCDCAGERLWKEVESLRSQPPCRESRDL
;
A
#
# COMPACT_ATOMS: atom_id res chain seq x y z
N MET A 1 20.82 36.95 -5.52
CA MET A 1 20.70 36.22 -6.80
C MET A 1 21.81 35.20 -6.85
N ILE A 2 21.49 33.91 -6.66
CA ILE A 2 22.47 32.82 -6.86
C ILE A 2 22.34 32.43 -8.33
N GLN A 3 23.42 32.61 -9.11
CA GLN A 3 23.43 32.18 -10.51
C GLN A 3 23.33 30.64 -10.57
N PRO A 4 22.56 30.08 -11.53
CA PRO A 4 22.50 28.64 -11.71
C PRO A 4 23.89 28.10 -12.09
N PRO A 5 24.30 26.93 -11.55
CA PRO A 5 25.57 26.31 -11.92
C PRO A 5 25.56 25.89 -13.41
N ALA A 6 26.74 25.97 -14.04
CA ALA A 6 26.92 25.65 -15.44
C ALA A 6 26.50 24.20 -15.76
N VAL A 7 25.72 24.04 -16.83
CA VAL A 7 25.22 22.74 -17.29
C VAL A 7 26.38 21.98 -17.94
N PRO A 8 26.67 20.72 -17.54
CA PRO A 8 27.63 19.90 -18.26
C PRO A 8 27.06 19.54 -19.64
N GLU A 9 27.80 19.84 -20.71
CA GLU A 9 27.39 19.55 -22.10
C GLU A 9 27.48 18.05 -22.46
N ARG A 10 28.18 17.26 -21.63
CA ARG A 10 28.45 15.84 -21.86
C ARG A 10 28.28 15.00 -20.59
N ALA A 11 27.71 13.81 -20.74
CA ALA A 11 27.65 12.79 -19.70
C ALA A 11 29.02 12.09 -19.53
N THR A 12 29.29 11.58 -18.34
CA THR A 12 30.50 10.79 -18.04
C THR A 12 30.43 9.37 -18.61
N ILE A 13 29.22 8.81 -18.71
CA ILE A 13 28.93 7.46 -19.20
C ILE A 13 28.24 7.48 -20.57
N VAL A 14 28.28 6.34 -21.28
CA VAL A 14 27.53 6.16 -22.53
C VAL A 14 26.05 5.95 -22.24
N CYS A 15 25.16 6.42 -23.14
CA CYS A 15 23.73 6.21 -22.95
C CYS A 15 23.35 4.72 -23.09
N LEU A 16 22.30 4.31 -22.37
CA LEU A 16 21.77 2.94 -22.34
C LEU A 16 21.44 2.41 -23.73
N GLN A 17 20.86 3.25 -24.60
CA GLN A 17 20.50 2.86 -25.96
C GLN A 17 21.72 2.54 -26.83
N CYS A 18 22.77 3.35 -26.74
CA CYS A 18 24.02 3.07 -27.45
C CYS A 18 24.78 1.89 -26.83
N LYS A 19 24.73 1.74 -25.49
CA LYS A 19 25.32 0.61 -24.75
C LYS A 19 24.70 -0.72 -25.18
N MET A 20 23.36 -0.82 -25.16
CA MET A 20 22.63 -2.03 -25.57
C MET A 20 22.88 -2.41 -27.03
N ARG A 21 22.97 -1.41 -27.92
CA ARG A 21 23.16 -1.63 -29.37
C ARG A 21 24.63 -1.77 -29.78
N LYS A 22 25.57 -1.73 -28.84
CA LYS A 22 27.02 -1.72 -29.07
C LYS A 22 27.43 -0.66 -30.12
N ARG A 23 26.84 0.54 -30.05
CA ARG A 23 27.13 1.66 -30.95
C ARG A 23 27.90 2.77 -30.23
N LYS A 24 28.73 3.51 -30.97
CA LYS A 24 29.46 4.65 -30.44
C LYS A 24 28.49 5.75 -29.98
N CYS A 25 28.75 6.31 -28.80
CA CYS A 25 27.99 7.37 -28.16
C CYS A 25 28.90 8.57 -27.92
N ASP A 26 28.48 9.75 -28.36
CA ASP A 26 29.19 11.03 -28.16
C ASP A 26 28.88 11.68 -26.80
N LYS A 27 28.02 11.04 -26.00
CA LYS A 27 27.65 11.44 -24.63
C LYS A 27 27.05 12.84 -24.51
N ARG A 28 26.61 13.46 -25.61
CA ARG A 28 26.00 14.79 -25.60
C ARG A 28 24.71 14.78 -24.78
N LEU A 29 24.49 15.82 -23.99
CA LEU A 29 23.25 16.06 -23.25
C LEU A 29 22.40 17.12 -23.98
N PRO A 30 21.07 17.01 -23.96
CA PRO A 30 20.26 15.96 -23.33
C PRO A 30 20.17 14.65 -24.16
N CYS A 31 20.57 14.67 -25.43
CA CYS A 31 20.50 13.52 -26.33
C CYS A 31 21.82 13.36 -27.10
N CYS A 32 22.29 12.11 -27.21
CA CYS A 32 23.48 11.77 -27.99
C CYS A 32 23.14 11.78 -29.50
N SER A 33 24.07 12.18 -30.36
CA SER A 33 23.79 12.38 -31.80
C SER A 33 23.28 11.12 -32.49
N ASN A 34 23.66 9.93 -31.99
CA ASN A 34 23.23 8.67 -32.56
C ASN A 34 21.78 8.29 -32.16
N CYS A 35 21.35 8.64 -30.94
CA CYS A 35 19.97 8.47 -30.49
C CYS A 35 19.03 9.47 -31.16
N ASP A 36 19.51 10.69 -31.37
CA ASP A 36 18.78 11.76 -32.05
C ASP A 36 18.49 11.38 -33.51
N ARG A 37 19.53 10.93 -34.23
CA ARG A 37 19.41 10.48 -35.63
C ARG A 37 18.43 9.31 -35.83
N VAL A 38 18.32 8.42 -34.85
CA VAL A 38 17.41 7.26 -34.92
C VAL A 38 16.08 7.51 -34.21
N GLN A 39 15.82 8.76 -33.79
CA GLN A 39 14.63 9.21 -33.05
C GLN A 39 14.24 8.27 -31.90
N ARG A 40 15.20 7.98 -31.01
CA ARG A 40 14.94 7.17 -29.81
C ARG A 40 15.27 7.92 -28.53
N ALA A 41 14.53 7.61 -27.47
CA ALA A 41 14.74 8.17 -26.15
C ALA A 41 16.16 7.84 -25.62
N CYS A 42 17.03 8.85 -25.58
CA CYS A 42 18.37 8.75 -25.01
C CYS A 42 18.27 8.75 -23.48
N ARG A 43 18.87 7.75 -22.81
CA ARG A 43 18.85 7.63 -21.35
C ARG A 43 20.26 7.34 -20.84
N TYR A 44 20.69 8.02 -19.79
CA TYR A 44 21.94 7.76 -19.08
C TYR A 44 21.59 7.13 -17.72
N ASP A 45 22.34 6.11 -17.33
CA ASP A 45 22.09 5.31 -16.14
C ASP A 45 23.04 5.71 -15.03
N TYR A 46 22.60 6.60 -14.15
CA TYR A 46 23.40 7.04 -13.01
C TYR A 46 23.30 6.02 -11.88
N HIS A 47 23.86 4.83 -12.09
CA HIS A 47 24.18 3.95 -10.98
C HIS A 47 25.44 4.48 -10.28
N GLU A 48 25.32 4.77 -8.99
CA GLU A 48 26.45 4.98 -8.09
C GLU A 48 27.36 3.73 -8.11
N PRO A 49 28.70 3.87 -8.16
CA PRO A 49 29.59 2.73 -8.08
C PRO A 49 29.41 2.02 -6.73
N GLN A 50 29.14 0.72 -6.77
CA GLN A 50 29.15 -0.15 -5.59
C GLN A 50 30.54 -0.07 -4.93
N SER A 51 30.61 0.58 -3.78
CA SER A 51 31.78 0.57 -2.90
C SER A 51 31.98 -0.84 -2.36
N THR A 52 32.96 -1.57 -2.90
CA THR A 52 33.49 -2.81 -2.34
C THR A 52 34.36 -2.50 -1.13
N ALA A 53 33.75 -2.05 -0.04
CA ALA A 53 34.42 -1.95 1.26
C ALA A 53 33.43 -2.31 2.37
N ARG A 54 33.67 -3.47 3.02
CA ARG A 54 33.17 -3.72 4.37
C ARG A 54 33.81 -2.66 5.28
N SER A 55 33.06 -1.63 5.68
CA SER A 55 33.51 -0.72 6.74
C SER A 55 32.70 -0.99 8.02
N THR A 56 33.33 -1.74 8.91
CA THR A 56 33.03 -1.84 10.33
C THR A 56 33.04 -0.44 10.93
N TRP A 57 31.93 0.01 11.53
CA TRP A 57 31.84 1.33 12.16
C TRP A 57 32.67 1.34 13.45
N THR A 58 33.78 2.07 13.46
CA THR A 58 34.48 2.49 14.69
C THR A 58 34.68 4.00 14.63
N VAL A 59 34.06 4.71 15.56
CA VAL A 59 34.04 6.17 15.64
C VAL A 59 35.31 6.65 16.36
N THR A 60 36.05 7.57 15.75
CA THR A 60 37.10 8.34 16.42
C THR A 60 36.82 9.82 16.21
N LEU A 61 36.65 10.55 17.33
CA LEU A 61 36.28 11.97 17.40
C LEU A 61 37.50 12.88 17.24
N GLN A 62 37.43 13.90 16.38
CA GLN A 62 38.23 15.12 16.55
C GLN A 62 37.47 16.37 16.07
N ASN A 63 37.60 17.43 16.90
CA ASN A 63 36.87 18.69 16.91
C ASN A 63 37.29 19.67 15.80
N GLY A 64 36.35 20.54 15.39
CA GLY A 64 36.66 21.78 14.66
C GLY A 64 35.42 22.61 14.35
N ALA A 65 35.39 23.86 14.81
CA ALA A 65 34.20 24.67 15.04
C ALA A 65 33.75 25.58 13.88
N SER A 66 32.45 25.92 13.95
CA SER A 66 31.81 27.23 13.73
C SER A 66 31.76 27.88 12.35
N GLY A 67 30.53 28.31 11.96
CA GLY A 67 30.35 29.60 11.30
C GLY A 67 29.12 29.78 10.40
N ALA A 68 28.20 30.62 10.87
CA ALA A 68 27.48 31.66 10.12
C ALA A 68 25.99 31.49 9.76
N SER A 69 25.26 32.47 10.29
CA SER A 69 23.88 32.87 10.19
C SER A 69 23.53 33.67 8.92
N GLY A 70 22.25 33.63 8.53
CA GLY A 70 21.57 34.77 7.91
C GLY A 70 20.68 34.41 6.71
N ILE A 71 19.36 34.28 6.91
CA ILE A 71 18.39 34.29 5.81
C ILE A 71 17.24 35.25 6.16
N LYS A 72 17.06 36.26 5.31
CA LYS A 72 15.97 37.23 5.33
C LYS A 72 14.68 36.62 4.74
N ARG A 73 13.56 36.95 5.38
CA ARG A 73 12.17 36.61 5.00
C ARG A 73 11.86 36.85 3.52
N TYR A 74 11.21 35.86 2.91
CA TYR A 74 10.32 36.04 1.77
C TYR A 74 8.91 35.67 2.23
N GLU A 75 8.08 36.70 2.42
CA GLU A 75 6.63 36.56 2.61
C GLU A 75 5.96 36.45 1.23
N ASN A 76 4.82 35.74 1.20
CA ASN A 76 3.88 35.55 0.07
C ASN A 76 4.19 34.45 -0.95
N THR A 77 4.00 33.19 -0.53
CA THR A 77 3.38 32.16 -1.36
C THR A 77 2.56 31.23 -0.46
N HIS A 78 1.23 31.21 -0.63
CA HIS A 78 0.34 30.28 0.06
C HIS A 78 0.61 28.84 -0.44
N PHE A 79 1.58 28.15 0.15
CA PHE A 79 1.87 26.74 -0.09
C PHE A 79 0.84 25.86 0.66
N GLN A 80 -0.13 25.30 -0.07
CA GLN A 80 -1.13 24.38 0.51
C GLN A 80 -0.55 22.97 0.72
N ILE A 81 0.26 22.76 1.78
CA ILE A 81 0.73 21.42 2.21
C ILE A 81 -0.45 20.52 2.66
N SER A 82 -1.59 21.12 3.00
CA SER A 82 -2.81 20.38 3.36
C SER A 82 -3.41 19.54 2.22
N ALA A 83 -3.10 19.88 0.96
CA ALA A 83 -3.67 19.21 -0.21
C ALA A 83 -2.97 17.88 -0.54
N SER A 84 -1.80 17.60 0.06
CA SER A 84 -0.96 16.43 -0.24
C SER A 84 -1.47 15.11 0.34
N PHE A 85 -2.39 15.16 1.32
CA PHE A 85 -2.84 13.99 2.07
C PHE A 85 -4.29 13.56 1.79
N PHE A 86 -5.12 14.41 1.14
CA PHE A 86 -6.53 14.09 0.86
C PHE A 86 -6.96 14.53 -0.55
N PRO A 87 -7.66 13.67 -1.32
CA PRO A 87 -8.05 14.02 -2.69
C PRO A 87 -9.05 15.19 -2.69
N ARG A 88 -8.95 16.11 -3.66
CA ARG A 88 -10.14 16.82 -4.17
C ARG A 88 -10.94 15.82 -5.02
N ARG A 89 -12.28 15.88 -4.96
CA ARG A 89 -13.18 15.03 -5.76
C ARG A 89 -12.72 14.95 -7.21
N GLN A 90 -12.65 13.73 -7.75
CA GLN A 90 -12.62 13.51 -9.19
C GLN A 90 -14.05 13.69 -9.70
N ASP A 91 -14.30 14.78 -10.43
CA ASP A 91 -15.52 14.89 -11.22
C ASP A 91 -15.36 13.98 -12.45
N GLY A 92 -16.06 12.84 -12.42
CA GLY A 92 -16.20 11.98 -13.60
C GLY A 92 -17.10 12.66 -14.62
N GLN A 93 -16.66 12.71 -15.88
CA GLN A 93 -17.50 13.11 -17.00
C GLN A 93 -18.63 12.09 -17.17
N GLY A 94 -19.88 12.51 -16.94
CA GLY A 94 -21.07 11.68 -17.14
C GLY A 94 -22.37 12.34 -16.71
N THR A 95 -22.95 13.18 -17.60
CA THR A 95 -24.33 13.72 -17.62
C THR A 95 -24.80 14.68 -16.51
N PRO A 96 -25.67 15.67 -16.82
CA PRO A 96 -25.86 16.86 -16.00
C PRO A 96 -27.04 16.71 -15.04
N HIS A 97 -26.77 16.24 -13.81
CA HIS A 97 -27.62 16.60 -12.68
C HIS A 97 -26.87 17.58 -11.77
N ARG A 98 -27.40 18.80 -11.69
CA ARG A 98 -26.95 19.91 -10.85
C ARG A 98 -26.63 19.42 -9.43
N ASN A 99 -25.36 19.21 -9.12
CA ASN A 99 -24.86 19.13 -7.74
C ASN A 99 -24.15 20.44 -7.39
N ARG A 100 -24.90 21.39 -6.82
CA ARG A 100 -24.36 22.58 -6.15
C ARG A 100 -23.76 22.16 -4.80
N PHE A 101 -22.53 21.63 -4.78
CA PHE A 101 -21.74 21.53 -3.55
C PHE A 101 -20.24 21.69 -3.85
N ALA A 102 -19.83 22.90 -4.19
CA ALA A 102 -18.44 23.32 -4.07
C ALA A 102 -18.17 23.57 -2.57
N LYS A 103 -17.77 22.54 -1.81
CA LYS A 103 -17.17 22.72 -0.48
C LYS A 103 -15.64 22.75 -0.62
N ALA A 104 -15.03 23.73 0.05
CA ALA A 104 -13.60 23.98 0.13
C ALA A 104 -12.78 22.71 0.47
N PRO A 105 -11.49 22.63 0.09
CA PRO A 105 -10.65 21.49 0.44
C PRO A 105 -10.64 21.29 1.96
N VAL A 106 -10.99 20.07 2.39
CA VAL A 106 -10.91 19.65 3.80
C VAL A 106 -9.44 19.71 4.20
N THR A 107 -9.04 20.83 4.81
CA THR A 107 -7.78 20.96 5.51
C THR A 107 -7.88 20.01 6.70
N ILE A 108 -6.98 19.04 6.81
CA ILE A 108 -6.81 18.37 8.10
C ILE A 108 -6.01 19.33 8.98
N PRO A 109 -6.59 19.92 10.05
CA PRO A 109 -5.89 20.74 11.04
C PRO A 109 -4.53 20.19 11.47
N ILE A 110 -4.34 18.87 11.48
CA ILE A 110 -3.09 18.24 11.91
C ILE A 110 -1.88 18.55 11.02
N VAL A 111 -2.07 18.72 9.70
CA VAL A 111 -0.95 19.01 8.78
C VAL A 111 -0.50 20.48 8.90
N GLN A 112 -1.35 21.35 9.45
CA GLN A 112 -0.98 22.75 9.68
C GLN A 112 0.14 22.88 10.71
N TYR A 113 0.25 21.94 11.65
CA TYR A 113 1.33 21.90 12.63
C TYR A 113 2.70 21.65 12.00
N TRP A 114 2.76 21.17 10.75
CA TRP A 114 4.02 20.90 10.07
C TRP A 114 4.56 22.15 9.35
N PHE A 115 3.72 23.14 9.07
CA PHE A 115 4.15 24.37 8.39
C PHE A 115 5.27 25.09 9.13
N THR A 116 5.07 25.40 10.41
CA THR A 116 6.06 26.13 11.21
C THR A 116 7.41 25.40 11.27
N PRO A 117 7.47 24.10 11.60
CA PRO A 117 8.70 23.32 11.47
C PRO A 117 9.34 23.37 10.08
N THR A 118 8.55 23.21 9.00
CA THR A 118 9.06 23.27 7.62
C THR A 118 9.69 24.63 7.29
N TYR A 119 9.14 25.74 7.79
CA TYR A 119 9.73 27.06 7.56
C TYR A 119 11.00 27.33 8.38
N ASN A 120 11.13 26.68 9.53
CA ASN A 120 12.21 26.92 10.48
C ASN A 120 13.39 25.94 10.35
N ASP A 121 13.21 24.84 9.62
CA ASP A 121 14.22 23.80 9.40
C ASP A 121 14.52 23.66 7.91
N ALA A 122 15.73 24.06 7.51
CA ALA A 122 16.14 24.07 6.11
C ALA A 122 16.14 22.67 5.47
N THR A 123 16.48 21.64 6.23
CA THR A 123 16.45 20.25 5.76
C THR A 123 15.01 19.82 5.52
N LEU A 124 14.12 20.13 6.48
CA LEU A 124 12.70 19.83 6.36
C LEU A 124 12.01 20.60 5.23
N PHE A 125 12.42 21.84 4.97
CA PHE A 125 11.97 22.58 3.79
C PHE A 125 12.30 21.83 2.49
N ILE A 126 13.54 21.39 2.35
CA ILE A 126 14.05 20.71 1.14
C ILE A 126 13.37 19.37 0.94
N THR A 127 13.26 18.55 1.99
CA THR A 127 12.55 17.26 1.89
C THR A 127 11.05 17.47 1.66
N THR A 128 10.42 18.46 2.28
CA THR A 128 9.00 18.77 2.00
C THR A 128 8.80 19.14 0.53
N LEU A 129 9.72 19.90 -0.07
CA LEU A 129 9.69 20.18 -1.51
C LEU A 129 9.87 18.91 -2.35
N LEU A 130 10.79 18.01 -1.97
CA LEU A 130 10.92 16.68 -2.57
C LEU A 130 9.59 15.90 -2.52
N CYS A 131 8.91 15.89 -1.37
CA CYS A 131 7.61 15.24 -1.20
C CYS A 131 6.58 15.78 -2.21
N VAL A 132 6.42 17.11 -2.27
CA VAL A 132 5.46 17.75 -3.18
C VAL A 132 5.76 17.40 -4.64
N LEU A 133 7.03 17.51 -5.06
CA LEU A 133 7.45 17.21 -6.44
C LEU A 133 7.25 15.73 -6.78
N SER A 134 7.58 14.82 -5.85
CA SER A 134 7.33 13.38 -5.99
C SER A 134 5.84 13.08 -6.17
N HIS A 135 4.98 13.73 -5.39
CA HIS A 135 3.53 13.60 -5.49
C HIS A 135 2.99 14.12 -6.83
N GLN A 136 3.41 15.31 -7.24
CA GLN A 136 3.02 15.89 -8.53
C GLN A 136 3.44 14.97 -9.68
N ARG A 137 4.67 14.44 -9.65
CA ARG A 137 5.19 13.52 -10.67
C ARG A 137 4.36 12.24 -10.74
N ARG A 138 4.04 11.61 -9.60
CA ARG A 138 3.21 10.40 -9.55
C ARG A 138 1.82 10.66 -10.08
N ARG A 139 1.17 11.75 -9.66
CA ARG A 139 -0.15 12.12 -10.16
C ARG A 139 -0.15 12.36 -11.68
N TRP A 140 0.86 13.04 -12.20
CA TRP A 140 1.06 13.23 -13.64
C TRP A 140 1.21 11.88 -14.36
N MET A 141 2.06 10.98 -13.86
CA MET A 141 2.25 9.64 -14.45
C MET A 141 0.97 8.78 -14.43
N LEU A 142 0.17 8.87 -13.36
CA LEU A 142 -1.03 8.04 -13.17
C LEU A 142 -2.25 8.55 -13.92
N THR A 143 -2.42 9.88 -14.00
CA THR A 143 -3.67 10.49 -14.48
C THR A 143 -3.52 11.23 -15.81
N GLY A 144 -2.29 11.47 -16.27
CA GLY A 144 -2.01 12.30 -17.44
C GLY A 144 -2.43 13.77 -17.27
N GLN A 145 -2.83 14.21 -16.07
CA GLN A 145 -3.31 15.58 -15.83
C GLN A 145 -2.21 16.62 -16.04
N THR A 146 -2.49 17.63 -16.88
CA THR A 146 -1.58 18.71 -17.27
C THR A 146 -2.03 20.11 -16.83
N ALA A 147 -2.93 20.21 -15.86
CA ALA A 147 -3.43 21.50 -15.33
C ALA A 147 -2.32 22.34 -14.65
N ASP A 148 -2.61 23.60 -14.33
CA ASP A 148 -1.69 24.46 -13.58
C ASP A 148 -1.28 23.84 -12.23
N GLY A 149 0.03 23.85 -11.94
CA GLY A 149 0.63 23.15 -10.79
C GLY A 149 0.90 21.65 -11.01
N SER A 150 0.72 21.13 -12.23
CA SER A 150 1.18 19.79 -12.63
C SER A 150 2.71 19.74 -12.77
N PHE A 151 3.26 18.52 -12.65
CA PHE A 151 4.68 18.26 -12.80
C PHE A 151 5.13 18.52 -14.23
N ARG A 152 6.18 19.33 -14.40
CA ARG A 152 6.76 19.71 -15.69
C ARG A 152 8.10 19.00 -15.90
N PRO A 153 8.56 18.79 -17.15
CA PRO A 153 9.87 18.17 -17.40
C PRO A 153 11.04 18.88 -16.71
N GLN A 154 10.95 20.19 -16.51
CA GLN A 154 11.94 20.99 -15.78
C GLN A 154 11.96 20.72 -14.27
N ASP A 155 10.84 20.27 -13.69
CA ASP A 155 10.70 19.99 -12.26
C ASP A 155 11.46 18.72 -11.85
N VAL A 156 11.82 17.86 -12.81
CA VAL A 156 12.71 16.71 -12.58
C VAL A 156 14.04 17.14 -11.97
N ARG A 157 14.60 18.27 -12.42
CA ARG A 157 15.88 18.76 -11.88
C ARG A 157 15.75 19.20 -10.43
N TRP A 158 14.63 19.84 -10.10
CA TRP A 158 14.34 20.23 -8.72
C TRP A 158 14.11 19.01 -7.84
N LEU A 159 13.42 17.99 -8.36
CA LEU A 159 13.20 16.72 -7.67
C LEU A 159 14.52 16.04 -7.34
N ASP A 160 15.40 15.87 -8.34
CA ASP A 160 16.71 15.24 -8.18
C ASP A 160 17.60 16.05 -7.23
N TRP A 161 17.59 17.38 -7.34
CA TRP A 161 18.33 18.25 -6.44
C TRP A 161 17.84 18.13 -5.00
N CYS A 162 16.53 18.18 -4.75
CA CYS A 162 15.98 18.05 -3.39
C CYS A 162 16.31 16.67 -2.79
N TYR A 163 16.32 15.62 -3.61
CA TYR A 163 16.72 14.28 -3.17
C TYR A 163 18.18 14.24 -2.71
N VAL A 164 19.12 14.67 -3.56
CA VAL A 164 20.55 14.66 -3.25
C VAL A 164 20.87 15.59 -2.07
N GLU A 165 20.30 16.79 -2.06
CA GLU A 165 20.52 17.77 -1.00
C GLU A 165 19.90 17.31 0.32
N GLY A 166 18.73 16.67 0.29
CA GLY A 166 18.11 16.06 1.47
C GLY A 166 19.01 15.01 2.11
N ILE A 167 19.55 14.07 1.31
CA ILE A 167 20.55 13.08 1.80
C ILE A 167 21.75 13.79 2.42
N ARG A 168 22.30 14.81 1.74
CA ARG A 168 23.49 15.52 2.20
C ARG A 168 23.27 16.17 3.57
N GLN A 169 22.14 16.85 3.77
CA GLN A 169 21.84 17.56 5.01
C GLN A 169 21.50 16.61 6.15
N ILE A 170 20.73 15.55 5.87
CA ILE A 170 20.43 14.49 6.86
C ILE A 170 21.73 13.83 7.31
N ASN A 171 22.61 13.44 6.38
CA ASN A 171 23.89 12.81 6.71
C ASN A 171 24.79 13.73 7.54
N ARG A 172 24.78 15.04 7.30
CA ARG A 172 25.53 15.98 8.16
C ARG A 172 25.02 15.95 9.59
N ALA A 173 23.73 16.12 9.77
CA ALA A 173 23.11 16.13 11.09
C ALA A 173 23.28 14.78 11.84
N LEU A 174 23.35 13.66 11.11
CA LEU A 174 23.61 12.34 11.71
C LEU A 174 25.09 12.10 12.04
N ASN A 175 26.02 12.83 11.42
CA ASN A 175 27.45 12.74 11.72
C ASN A 175 27.89 13.72 12.82
N ASP A 176 26.97 14.51 13.38
CA ASP A 176 27.24 15.29 14.57
C ASP A 176 27.60 14.35 15.75
N PRO A 177 28.54 14.72 16.64
CA PRO A 177 29.00 13.86 17.73
C PRO A 177 27.90 13.39 18.68
N GLU A 178 26.86 14.19 18.85
CA GLU A 178 25.67 13.91 19.63
C GLU A 178 24.43 14.22 18.79
N PRO A 179 24.05 13.32 17.86
CA PRO A 179 22.98 13.62 16.93
C PRO A 179 21.65 13.63 17.69
N VAL A 180 21.01 14.81 17.73
CA VAL A 180 19.69 14.94 18.35
C VAL A 180 18.64 14.37 17.41
N ILE A 181 18.07 13.22 17.79
CA ILE A 181 16.98 12.60 17.03
C ILE A 181 15.67 13.32 17.35
N THR A 182 15.36 14.32 16.53
CA THR A 182 14.11 15.09 16.59
C THR A 182 13.03 14.49 15.69
N ASP A 183 11.78 14.86 15.93
CA ASP A 183 10.66 14.50 15.07
C ASP A 183 10.82 15.05 13.64
N ASN A 184 11.47 16.21 13.49
CA ASN A 184 11.83 16.75 12.17
C ASN A 184 12.80 15.82 11.43
N MET A 185 13.79 15.25 12.12
CA MET A 185 14.72 14.29 11.53
C MET A 185 13.98 13.03 11.05
N ILE A 186 13.05 12.53 11.86
CA ILE A 186 12.23 11.35 11.51
C ILE A 186 11.32 11.67 10.31
N LEU A 187 10.69 12.85 10.27
CA LEU A 187 9.87 13.30 9.15
C LEU A 187 10.71 13.45 7.86
N ASN A 188 11.92 14.00 7.96
CA ASN A 188 12.85 14.09 6.84
C ASN A 188 13.12 12.70 6.23
N VAL A 189 13.50 11.71 7.05
CA VAL A 189 13.82 10.36 6.58
C VAL A 189 12.57 9.61 6.09
N LEU A 190 11.41 9.83 6.71
CA LEU A 190 10.12 9.33 6.21
C LEU A 190 9.86 9.83 4.78
N ILE A 191 10.05 11.13 4.54
CA ILE A 191 9.86 11.70 3.21
C ILE A 191 10.86 11.09 2.22
N MET A 192 12.13 10.93 2.59
CA MET A 192 13.13 10.28 1.73
C MET A 192 12.73 8.84 1.37
N ALA A 193 12.25 8.07 2.35
CA ALA A 193 11.79 6.70 2.16
C ALA A 193 10.53 6.62 1.27
N ALA A 194 9.63 7.59 1.40
CA ALA A 194 8.37 7.64 0.66
C ALA A 194 8.48 8.32 -0.71
N ALA A 195 9.49 9.14 -0.96
CA ALA A 195 9.70 9.88 -2.20
C ALA A 195 10.35 9.02 -3.29
N ASP A 196 11.30 8.17 -2.91
CA ASP A 196 12.06 7.34 -3.84
C ASP A 196 11.50 5.91 -3.91
N GLY A 197 11.02 5.53 -5.08
CA GLY A 197 10.60 4.15 -5.32
C GLY A 197 10.40 3.77 -6.79
N GLY A 198 11.20 4.37 -7.66
CA GLY A 198 11.29 3.91 -9.05
C GLY A 198 10.12 4.31 -9.96
N THR A 199 9.99 3.58 -11.06
CA THR A 199 9.04 3.89 -12.14
C THR A 199 7.69 3.22 -11.89
N VAL A 200 6.63 4.04 -11.80
CA VAL A 200 5.25 3.57 -11.79
C VAL A 200 4.90 3.02 -13.17
N SER A 201 4.46 1.77 -13.27
CA SER A 201 3.90 1.22 -14.52
C SER A 201 2.37 1.41 -14.53
N ILE A 202 1.81 1.94 -15.61
CA ILE A 202 0.35 2.16 -15.73
C ILE A 202 -0.40 0.82 -15.70
N ASN A 203 0.20 -0.25 -16.24
CA ASN A 203 -0.35 -1.62 -16.18
C ASN A 203 -0.27 -2.23 -14.77
N SER A 204 0.45 -1.59 -13.84
CA SER A 204 0.64 -2.05 -12.46
C SER A 204 -0.36 -1.42 -11.49
N LEU A 205 -1.60 -1.16 -11.89
CA LEU A 205 -2.65 -0.58 -11.01
C LEU A 205 -3.93 -1.41 -10.95
N GLU A 206 -4.05 -2.43 -11.78
CA GLU A 206 -5.24 -3.28 -11.80
C GLU A 206 -5.22 -4.22 -10.60
N SER A 207 -6.24 -4.06 -9.74
CA SER A 207 -6.57 -5.02 -8.69
C SER A 207 -7.69 -5.92 -9.23
N PRO A 208 -7.70 -7.22 -8.90
CA PRO A 208 -8.84 -8.06 -9.25
C PRO A 208 -10.12 -7.65 -8.50
N PHE A 209 -10.01 -6.82 -7.45
CA PHE A 209 -11.12 -6.28 -6.68
C PHE A 209 -11.42 -4.81 -7.01
N HIS A 210 -12.68 -4.41 -6.91
CA HIS A 210 -13.12 -3.03 -7.12
C HIS A 210 -13.39 -2.31 -5.79
N ALA A 211 -12.33 -2.09 -5.00
CA ALA A 211 -12.47 -1.46 -3.69
C ALA A 211 -13.04 -0.03 -3.76
N PRO A 212 -13.93 0.36 -2.84
CA PRO A 212 -14.30 1.76 -2.66
C PRO A 212 -13.14 2.54 -2.04
N LEU A 213 -13.18 3.87 -2.15
CA LEU A 213 -12.27 4.77 -1.41
C LEU A 213 -10.77 4.45 -1.59
N ARG A 214 -10.35 3.97 -2.78
CA ARG A 214 -8.94 3.63 -3.08
C ARG A 214 -7.95 4.76 -2.77
N SER A 215 -8.36 6.01 -3.00
CA SER A 215 -7.56 7.21 -2.73
C SER A 215 -7.67 7.75 -1.30
N LEU A 216 -8.35 7.04 -0.38
CA LEU A 216 -8.44 7.46 1.02
C LEU A 216 -7.05 7.38 1.68
N GLN A 217 -6.59 8.50 2.23
CA GLN A 217 -5.19 8.75 2.62
C GLN A 217 -4.18 8.55 1.48
N TRP A 218 -4.60 8.69 0.23
CA TRP A 218 -3.75 8.52 -0.97
C TRP A 218 -3.10 7.13 -1.03
N LEU A 219 -3.79 6.11 -0.52
CA LEU A 219 -3.30 4.74 -0.49
C LEU A 219 -3.02 4.20 -1.90
N ASP A 220 -3.80 4.58 -2.89
CA ASP A 220 -3.53 4.29 -4.30
C ASP A 220 -2.18 4.83 -4.80
N ILE A 221 -1.75 5.99 -4.30
CA ILE A 221 -0.48 6.61 -4.68
C ILE A 221 0.68 6.04 -3.85
N TYR A 222 0.59 6.08 -2.52
CA TYR A 222 1.65 5.55 -1.64
C TYR A 222 1.79 4.02 -1.76
N GLY A 223 0.68 3.33 -2.03
CA GLY A 223 0.58 1.90 -2.29
C GLY A 223 1.07 1.47 -3.68
N SER A 224 1.29 2.39 -4.62
CA SER A 224 1.79 2.05 -5.97
C SER A 224 3.31 1.90 -6.08
N VAL A 225 4.05 2.32 -5.05
CA VAL A 225 5.51 2.44 -5.09
C VAL A 225 6.15 1.86 -3.82
N SER A 226 7.08 0.92 -3.99
CA SER A 226 7.90 0.38 -2.91
C SER A 226 8.81 1.46 -2.31
N ALA A 227 8.96 1.46 -0.98
CA ALA A 227 9.86 2.37 -0.30
C ALA A 227 11.33 2.02 -0.59
N ASN A 228 12.21 3.03 -0.62
CA ASN A 228 13.65 2.77 -0.71
C ASN A 228 14.11 1.98 0.54
N PRO A 229 14.70 0.78 0.39
CA PRO A 229 15.03 -0.09 1.51
C PRO A 229 16.11 0.48 2.45
N VAL A 230 16.99 1.35 1.94
CA VAL A 230 18.03 2.01 2.75
C VAL A 230 17.39 3.03 3.68
N HIS A 231 16.56 3.93 3.12
CA HIS A 231 15.86 4.96 3.90
C HIS A 231 14.83 4.34 4.85
N LEU A 232 14.12 3.29 4.44
CA LEU A 232 13.17 2.57 5.30
C LEU A 232 13.88 1.96 6.53
N ARG A 233 15.04 1.32 6.32
CA ARG A 233 15.84 0.78 7.44
C ARG A 233 16.33 1.88 8.36
N GLY A 234 16.83 2.99 7.80
CA GLY A 234 17.23 4.17 8.57
C GLY A 234 16.08 4.74 9.39
N LEU A 235 14.89 4.87 8.80
CA LEU A 235 13.68 5.36 9.46
C LEU A 235 13.32 4.51 10.68
N ILE A 236 13.27 3.18 10.51
CA ILE A 236 12.96 2.25 11.60
C ILE A 236 13.96 2.41 12.75
N GLN A 237 15.25 2.51 12.42
CA GLN A 237 16.31 2.71 13.42
C GLN A 237 16.13 4.03 14.19
N LEU A 238 15.80 5.13 13.50
CA LEU A 238 15.57 6.43 14.14
C LEU A 238 14.36 6.41 15.06
N ILE A 239 13.28 5.73 14.68
CA ILE A 239 12.10 5.56 15.55
C ILE A 239 12.47 4.77 16.81
N HIS A 240 13.26 3.69 16.69
CA HIS A 240 13.75 2.95 17.85
C HIS A 240 14.64 3.82 18.76
N LEU A 241 15.56 4.61 18.20
CA LEU A 241 16.41 5.53 18.96
C LEU A 241 15.59 6.62 19.68
N ARG A 242 14.46 7.03 19.10
CA ARG A 242 13.49 7.95 19.74
C ARG A 242 12.70 7.30 20.87
N GLY A 243 12.71 5.97 21.00
CA GLY A 243 11.93 5.22 21.99
C GLY A 243 10.58 4.70 21.48
N GLY A 244 10.38 4.66 20.16
CA GLY A 244 9.14 4.19 19.52
C GLY A 244 8.18 5.32 19.12
N LEU A 245 7.10 4.95 18.43
CA LEU A 245 6.12 5.92 17.93
C LEU A 245 5.40 6.69 19.05
N GLU A 246 5.35 6.12 20.25
CA GLU A 246 4.73 6.73 21.45
C GLU A 246 5.43 8.04 21.87
N MET A 247 6.71 8.19 21.52
CA MET A 247 7.58 9.32 21.85
C MET A 247 7.59 10.43 20.79
N ILE A 248 6.79 10.26 19.73
CA ILE A 248 6.61 11.27 18.70
C ILE A 248 5.61 12.32 19.20
N GLU A 249 6.05 13.57 19.25
CA GLU A 249 5.29 14.71 19.78
C GLU A 249 4.71 15.58 18.66
N LEU A 250 5.32 15.59 17.47
CA LEU A 250 4.86 16.33 16.31
C LEU A 250 3.46 15.82 15.92
N PRO A 251 2.41 16.67 16.01
CA PRO A 251 1.04 16.22 15.81
C PRO A 251 0.86 15.53 14.45
N GLY A 252 0.28 14.33 14.47
CA GLY A 252 -0.03 13.54 13.28
C GLY A 252 1.13 12.74 12.69
N LEU A 253 2.39 13.02 13.05
CA LEU A 253 3.53 12.28 12.51
C LEU A 253 3.47 10.79 12.90
N GLY A 254 3.13 10.48 14.16
CA GLY A 254 2.98 9.08 14.60
C GLY A 254 1.94 8.29 13.79
N ALA A 255 0.80 8.91 13.46
CA ALA A 255 -0.24 8.28 12.64
C ALA A 255 0.22 8.06 11.18
N VAL A 256 0.98 9.01 10.61
CA VAL A 256 1.53 8.89 9.26
C VAL A 256 2.62 7.82 9.21
N LEU A 257 3.49 7.75 10.22
CA LEU A 257 4.49 6.67 10.35
C LEU A 257 3.82 5.30 10.46
N CYS A 258 2.78 5.18 11.28
CA CYS A 258 1.99 3.95 11.40
C CYS A 258 1.35 3.55 10.05
N PHE A 259 0.77 4.51 9.31
CA PHE A 259 0.21 4.24 7.98
C PHE A 259 1.28 3.82 6.98
N PHE A 260 2.45 4.47 6.98
CA PHE A 260 3.56 4.13 6.09
C PHE A 260 4.13 2.74 6.38
N GLU A 261 4.31 2.39 7.65
CA GLU A 261 4.68 1.04 8.07
C GLU A 261 3.65 0.02 7.59
N LEU A 262 2.36 0.30 7.81
CA LEU A 262 1.27 -0.60 7.47
C LEU A 262 1.23 -0.94 5.98
N ILE A 263 1.51 0.02 5.09
CA ILE A 263 1.66 -0.23 3.65
C ILE A 263 2.79 -1.24 3.41
N ASN A 264 3.97 -1.01 3.97
CA ASN A 264 5.14 -1.86 3.74
C ASN A 264 5.00 -3.26 4.35
N CYS A 265 4.42 -3.37 5.55
CA CYS A 265 4.09 -4.66 6.18
C CYS A 265 3.05 -5.44 5.38
N SER A 266 2.03 -4.76 4.86
CA SER A 266 1.01 -5.39 4.03
C SER A 266 1.57 -5.91 2.71
N ARG A 267 2.53 -5.21 2.08
CA ARG A 267 3.22 -5.68 0.86
C ARG A 267 4.13 -6.87 1.10
N SER A 268 4.96 -6.77 2.13
CA SER A 268 5.94 -7.80 2.49
C SER A 268 5.33 -8.98 3.27
N LEU A 269 4.04 -8.89 3.60
CA LEU A 269 3.31 -9.83 4.44
C LEU A 269 4.01 -10.07 5.80
N SER A 270 4.56 -8.99 6.37
CA SER A 270 5.27 -8.99 7.64
C SER A 270 4.43 -8.38 8.76
N HIS A 271 4.83 -8.66 10.00
CA HIS A 271 4.18 -8.13 11.20
C HIS A 271 4.58 -6.65 11.43
N PRO A 272 3.64 -5.76 11.80
CA PRO A 272 3.97 -4.39 12.22
C PRO A 272 4.93 -4.37 13.41
N GLN A 273 5.99 -3.57 13.37
CA GLN A 273 6.95 -3.42 14.46
C GLN A 273 6.46 -2.44 15.53
N PHE A 274 5.62 -1.48 15.16
CA PHE A 274 5.11 -0.47 16.08
C PHE A 274 3.65 -0.64 16.47
N SER A 275 3.31 -0.15 17.66
CA SER A 275 1.92 -0.02 18.13
C SER A 275 1.12 0.92 17.24
N PHE A 276 -0.18 0.66 17.12
CA PHE A 276 -1.07 1.49 16.29
C PHE A 276 -1.26 2.89 16.89
N ILE A 277 -1.23 3.93 16.04
CA ILE A 277 -1.62 5.30 16.41
C ILE A 277 -2.62 5.82 15.39
N SER A 278 -3.80 6.25 15.87
CA SER A 278 -4.85 6.80 15.01
C SER A 278 -4.54 8.24 14.55
N LEU A 279 -5.20 8.71 13.48
CA LEU A 279 -5.16 10.11 13.05
C LEU A 279 -5.66 11.08 14.12
N GLN A 280 -6.44 10.59 15.09
CA GLN A 280 -6.91 11.36 16.24
C GLN A 280 -5.92 11.32 17.43
N GLY A 281 -4.79 10.64 17.29
CA GLY A 281 -3.78 10.50 18.35
C GLY A 281 -4.13 9.43 19.40
N ILE A 282 -5.13 8.58 19.14
CA ILE A 282 -5.48 7.47 20.04
C ILE A 282 -4.42 6.38 19.87
N LYS A 283 -3.74 6.08 20.99
CA LYS A 283 -2.63 5.14 21.06
C LYS A 283 -3.15 3.74 21.39
N ASN A 284 -2.80 2.79 20.53
CA ASN A 284 -3.05 1.36 20.63
C ASN A 284 -4.43 0.94 21.16
N PRO A 285 -5.55 1.45 20.59
CA PRO A 285 -6.88 1.15 21.10
C PRO A 285 -7.23 -0.33 20.95
N THR A 286 -8.05 -0.85 21.87
CA THR A 286 -8.68 -2.16 21.71
C THR A 286 -9.65 -2.13 20.54
N ILE A 287 -9.67 -3.19 19.72
CA ILE A 287 -10.50 -3.21 18.52
C ILE A 287 -12.01 -3.19 18.84
N SER A 288 -12.44 -3.86 19.91
CA SER A 288 -13.83 -3.87 20.36
C SER A 288 -14.31 -2.50 20.82
N GLU A 289 -13.51 -1.79 21.60
CA GLU A 289 -13.78 -0.43 22.07
C GLU A 289 -13.85 0.55 20.90
N TYR A 290 -12.88 0.47 19.97
CA TYR A 290 -12.80 1.38 18.83
C TYR A 290 -13.95 1.21 17.82
N PHE A 291 -14.48 0.00 17.71
CA PHE A 291 -15.62 -0.34 16.85
C PHE A 291 -16.95 -0.44 17.60
N MET A 292 -16.96 -0.20 18.91
CA MET A 292 -18.13 -0.22 19.79
C MET A 292 -18.94 -1.53 19.72
N PHE A 293 -18.29 -2.68 19.89
CA PHE A 293 -18.96 -3.98 20.02
C PHE A 293 -18.48 -4.78 21.24
N SER A 294 -19.33 -5.65 21.79
CA SER A 294 -18.94 -6.60 22.84
C SER A 294 -18.27 -7.84 22.25
N THR A 295 -17.22 -8.32 22.93
CA THR A 295 -16.55 -9.59 22.63
C THR A 295 -17.32 -10.81 23.15
N ASP A 296 -18.31 -10.60 24.00
CA ASP A 296 -19.12 -11.68 24.59
C ASP A 296 -19.92 -12.40 23.50
N GLY A 297 -19.88 -13.73 23.54
CA GLY A 297 -20.60 -14.57 22.58
C GLY A 297 -20.06 -14.53 21.13
N LEU A 298 -18.86 -13.97 20.89
CA LEU A 298 -18.24 -14.01 19.55
C LEU A 298 -18.02 -15.45 19.07
N LYS A 299 -17.67 -16.37 19.99
CA LYS A 299 -17.51 -17.80 19.71
C LYS A 299 -18.79 -18.41 19.16
N ASP A 300 -19.93 -18.10 19.79
CA ASP A 300 -21.23 -18.64 19.39
C ASP A 300 -21.71 -17.99 18.09
N ARG A 301 -21.56 -16.67 17.96
CA ARG A 301 -21.90 -15.91 16.75
C ARG A 301 -21.12 -16.41 15.52
N PHE A 302 -19.85 -16.75 15.70
CA PHE A 302 -18.96 -17.21 14.65
C PHE A 302 -18.53 -18.65 14.87
N ALA A 303 -19.47 -19.51 15.27
CA ALA A 303 -19.21 -20.90 15.63
C ALA A 303 -18.51 -21.69 14.50
N GLU A 304 -18.81 -21.41 13.23
CA GLU A 304 -18.13 -22.05 12.09
C GLU A 304 -16.63 -21.73 12.06
N LEU A 305 -16.26 -20.45 12.22
CA LEU A 305 -14.86 -20.00 12.25
C LEU A 305 -14.13 -20.50 13.50
N TYR A 306 -14.80 -20.46 14.65
CA TYR A 306 -14.23 -20.96 15.91
C TYR A 306 -13.94 -22.48 15.85
N ARG A 307 -14.86 -23.26 15.29
CA ARG A 307 -14.74 -24.72 15.17
C ARG A 307 -13.55 -25.16 14.31
N VAL A 308 -13.17 -24.36 13.31
CA VAL A 308 -12.02 -24.63 12.44
C VAL A 308 -10.70 -24.06 12.98
N GLY A 309 -10.68 -23.67 14.25
CA GLY A 309 -9.47 -23.27 14.97
C GLY A 309 -9.18 -21.78 15.02
N CYS A 310 -10.06 -20.90 14.52
CA CYS A 310 -9.82 -19.45 14.60
C CYS A 310 -9.80 -18.98 16.06
N SER A 311 -8.83 -18.12 16.39
CA SER A 311 -8.70 -17.52 17.73
C SER A 311 -9.78 -16.47 17.99
N GLU A 312 -10.03 -16.15 19.25
CA GLU A 312 -10.94 -15.07 19.64
C GLU A 312 -10.47 -13.70 19.12
N GLU A 313 -9.16 -13.50 19.04
CA GLU A 313 -8.57 -12.30 18.43
C GLU A 313 -8.94 -12.18 16.95
N PHE A 314 -8.85 -13.28 16.19
CA PHE A 314 -9.32 -13.31 14.81
C PHE A 314 -10.82 -13.03 14.71
N LEU A 315 -11.65 -13.61 15.61
CA LEU A 315 -13.09 -13.35 15.61
C LEU A 315 -13.43 -11.87 15.90
N ALA A 316 -12.68 -11.21 16.78
CA ALA A 316 -12.84 -9.79 17.05
C ALA A 316 -12.46 -8.94 15.83
N ILE A 317 -11.36 -9.28 15.13
CA ILE A 317 -10.97 -8.64 13.87
C ILE A 317 -12.03 -8.86 12.80
N TYR A 318 -12.54 -10.09 12.66
CA TYR A 318 -13.59 -10.44 11.72
C TYR A 318 -14.88 -9.64 11.98
N GLN A 319 -15.28 -9.49 13.24
CA GLN A 319 -16.42 -8.65 13.62
C GLN A 319 -16.16 -7.17 13.26
N ALA A 320 -14.97 -6.64 13.52
CA ALA A 320 -14.60 -5.28 13.14
C ALA A 320 -14.66 -5.06 11.62
N MET A 321 -14.17 -6.03 10.84
CA MET A 321 -14.30 -6.05 9.37
C MET A 321 -15.77 -5.98 8.95
N ARG A 322 -16.66 -6.79 9.56
CA ARG A 322 -18.10 -6.75 9.25
C ARG A 322 -18.73 -5.39 9.56
N VAL A 323 -18.42 -4.79 10.71
CA VAL A 323 -18.91 -3.45 11.09
C VAL A 323 -18.41 -2.38 10.11
N HIS A 324 -17.14 -2.47 9.70
CA HIS A 324 -16.57 -1.57 8.70
C HIS A 324 -17.25 -1.70 7.34
N LEU A 325 -17.42 -2.93 6.84
CA LEU A 325 -18.10 -3.20 5.57
C LEU A 325 -19.55 -2.72 5.57
N PHE A 326 -20.29 -2.90 6.68
CA PHE A 326 -21.64 -2.38 6.83
C PHE A 326 -21.68 -0.85 6.71
N THR A 327 -20.73 -0.17 7.35
CA THR A 327 -20.59 1.29 7.24
C THR A 327 -20.26 1.72 5.81
N LEU A 328 -19.34 1.02 5.14
CA LEU A 328 -18.98 1.27 3.75
C LEU A 328 -20.14 1.05 2.78
N ASP A 329 -20.88 -0.06 2.90
CA ASP A 329 -22.04 -0.34 2.04
C ASP A 329 -23.12 0.74 2.21
N ARG A 330 -23.39 1.18 3.45
CA ARG A 330 -24.31 2.30 3.70
C ARG A 330 -23.84 3.61 3.09
N TYR A 331 -22.56 3.92 3.21
CA TYR A 331 -21.96 5.10 2.57
C TYR A 331 -22.08 5.04 1.04
N LEU A 332 -21.74 3.90 0.43
CA LEU A 332 -21.82 3.71 -1.02
C LEU A 332 -23.24 3.82 -1.58
N ARG A 333 -24.26 3.45 -0.78
CA ARG A 333 -25.68 3.63 -1.12
C ARG A 333 -26.19 5.05 -0.86
N GLY A 334 -25.34 5.99 -0.46
CA GLY A 334 -25.73 7.36 -0.15
C GLY A 334 -26.51 7.54 1.15
N MET A 335 -26.57 6.52 2.02
CA MET A 335 -27.26 6.60 3.32
C MET A 335 -26.45 7.35 4.40
N ILE A 336 -25.18 7.68 4.11
CA ILE A 336 -24.29 8.47 4.97
C ILE A 336 -23.75 9.63 4.11
N PRO A 337 -24.41 10.79 4.08
CA PRO A 337 -24.09 11.86 3.11
C PRO A 337 -22.79 12.62 3.42
N ASP A 338 -22.33 12.62 4.68
CA ASP A 338 -21.10 13.31 5.11
C ASP A 338 -20.34 12.44 6.14
N PRO A 339 -19.69 11.34 5.70
CA PRO A 339 -18.98 10.48 6.64
C PRO A 339 -17.72 11.15 7.18
N ASP A 340 -17.37 10.87 8.43
CA ASP A 340 -16.03 11.18 8.93
C ASP A 340 -15.00 10.25 8.27
N LEU A 341 -14.36 10.75 7.21
CA LEU A 341 -13.33 10.03 6.47
C LEU A 341 -12.09 9.72 7.33
N ARG A 342 -11.84 10.46 8.43
CA ARG A 342 -10.75 10.14 9.36
C ARG A 342 -11.10 8.90 10.15
N GLN A 343 -12.32 8.81 10.67
CA GLN A 343 -12.79 7.61 11.35
C GLN A 343 -12.79 6.39 10.42
N ILE A 344 -13.22 6.54 9.16
CA ILE A 344 -13.15 5.45 8.18
C ILE A 344 -11.69 5.02 7.94
N SER A 345 -10.77 5.99 7.81
CA SER A 345 -9.34 5.74 7.64
C SER A 345 -8.73 4.99 8.83
N ASP A 346 -9.00 5.45 10.06
CA ASP A 346 -8.46 4.84 11.26
C ASP A 346 -9.02 3.44 11.49
N ARG A 347 -10.33 3.23 11.28
CA ARG A 347 -10.95 1.90 11.36
C ARG A 347 -10.31 0.93 10.37
N ARG A 348 -10.15 1.38 9.12
CA ARG A 348 -9.48 0.61 8.07
C ARG A 348 -8.06 0.23 8.48
N ASN A 349 -7.27 1.21 8.94
CA ASN A 349 -5.87 1.00 9.29
C ASN A 349 -5.73 0.12 10.54
N LEU A 350 -6.61 0.25 11.52
CA LEU A 350 -6.62 -0.58 12.73
C LEU A 350 -6.96 -2.04 12.38
N ILE A 351 -7.94 -2.28 11.51
CA ILE A 351 -8.27 -3.63 11.01
C ILE A 351 -7.02 -4.24 10.37
N GLN A 352 -6.38 -3.53 9.44
CA GLN A 352 -5.20 -4.05 8.74
C GLN A 352 -4.04 -4.27 9.71
N HIS A 353 -3.81 -3.37 10.66
CA HIS A 353 -2.75 -3.49 11.67
C HIS A 353 -2.93 -4.76 12.51
N ARG A 354 -4.13 -4.96 13.07
CA ARG A 354 -4.44 -6.14 13.88
C ARG A 354 -4.40 -7.43 13.07
N LEU A 355 -4.91 -7.41 11.85
CA LEU A 355 -4.87 -8.57 10.95
C LEU A 355 -3.44 -8.97 10.58
N MET A 356 -2.57 -8.01 10.29
CA MET A 356 -1.14 -8.26 10.02
C MET A 356 -0.37 -8.62 11.30
N SER A 357 -0.90 -8.30 12.47
CA SER A 357 -0.32 -8.68 13.77
C SER A 357 -0.64 -10.12 14.19
N LEU A 358 -1.64 -10.75 13.57
CA LEU A 358 -1.94 -12.16 13.83
C LEU A 358 -0.78 -13.04 13.38
N ARG A 359 -0.28 -13.86 14.31
CA ARG A 359 0.72 -14.88 14.00
C ARG A 359 0.12 -15.96 13.11
N PRO A 360 0.89 -16.49 12.13
CA PRO A 360 0.47 -17.67 11.39
C PRO A 360 0.14 -18.80 12.35
N SER A 361 -1.05 -19.38 12.19
CA SER A 361 -1.57 -20.35 13.16
C SER A 361 -1.21 -21.76 12.73
N SER A 362 -0.13 -22.31 13.29
CA SER A 362 0.17 -23.75 13.20
C SER A 362 -0.48 -24.47 14.37
N GLY A 363 -1.56 -25.22 14.10
CA GLY A 363 -2.06 -26.28 15.00
C GLY A 363 -2.55 -25.85 16.40
N ARG A 364 -3.84 -25.54 16.56
CA ARG A 364 -4.48 -25.77 17.87
C ARG A 364 -4.66 -27.28 18.02
N ALA A 365 -4.08 -27.87 19.07
CA ALA A 365 -4.10 -29.32 19.27
C ALA A 365 -5.53 -29.90 19.40
N ASP A 366 -6.51 -29.08 19.80
CA ASP A 366 -7.86 -29.51 20.13
C ASP A 366 -8.88 -29.43 18.97
N CYS A 367 -8.51 -28.93 17.79
CA CYS A 367 -9.42 -28.87 16.65
C CYS A 367 -9.21 -30.05 15.69
N GLN A 368 -10.28 -30.80 15.40
CA GLN A 368 -10.26 -31.92 14.44
C GLN A 368 -9.86 -31.47 13.03
N VAL A 369 -10.20 -30.24 12.65
CA VAL A 369 -9.76 -29.62 11.41
C VAL A 369 -9.30 -28.20 11.65
N ASN A 370 -8.10 -27.87 11.19
CA ASN A 370 -7.51 -26.56 11.38
C ASN A 370 -7.46 -25.78 10.06
N LEU A 371 -8.44 -24.92 9.84
CA LEU A 371 -8.44 -23.95 8.73
C LEU A 371 -8.13 -22.52 9.21
N SER A 372 -7.62 -22.35 10.43
CA SER A 372 -7.36 -21.02 10.99
C SER A 372 -6.42 -20.19 10.11
N GLU A 373 -5.35 -20.80 9.61
CA GLU A 373 -4.41 -20.12 8.72
C GLU A 373 -5.03 -19.81 7.35
N ALA A 374 -5.82 -20.73 6.79
CA ALA A 374 -6.56 -20.47 5.57
C ALA A 374 -7.56 -19.31 5.74
N CYS A 375 -8.25 -19.23 6.89
CA CYS A 375 -9.13 -18.12 7.24
C CYS A 375 -8.36 -16.80 7.37
N ARG A 376 -7.18 -16.82 8.01
CA ARG A 376 -6.30 -15.66 8.16
C ARG A 376 -5.83 -15.14 6.80
N LEU A 377 -5.32 -16.03 5.95
CA LEU A 377 -4.86 -15.68 4.59
C LEU A 377 -6.01 -15.15 3.73
N SER A 378 -7.19 -15.77 3.77
CA SER A 378 -8.38 -15.27 3.08
C SER A 378 -8.83 -13.91 3.59
N ALA A 379 -8.78 -13.66 4.91
CA ALA A 379 -9.06 -12.35 5.47
C ALA A 379 -8.05 -11.29 5.02
N ILE A 380 -6.75 -11.64 4.91
CA ILE A 380 -5.71 -10.73 4.39
C ILE A 380 -5.96 -10.43 2.91
N ILE A 381 -6.27 -11.44 2.08
CA ILE A 381 -6.65 -11.25 0.68
C ILE A 381 -7.83 -10.27 0.58
N PHE A 382 -8.87 -10.49 1.38
CA PHE A 382 -10.05 -9.63 1.39
C PHE A 382 -9.69 -8.21 1.86
N SER A 383 -8.87 -8.08 2.90
CA SER A 383 -8.49 -6.77 3.42
C SER A 383 -7.66 -5.98 2.40
N VAL A 384 -6.60 -6.59 1.86
CA VAL A 384 -5.73 -5.99 0.82
C VAL A 384 -6.51 -5.71 -0.47
N GLY A 385 -7.55 -6.49 -0.77
CA GLY A 385 -8.40 -6.30 -1.94
C GLY A 385 -9.50 -5.26 -1.77
N VAL A 386 -10.03 -5.06 -0.57
CA VAL A 386 -11.29 -4.33 -0.33
C VAL A 386 -11.17 -3.27 0.76
N ILE A 387 -10.71 -3.65 1.96
CA ILE A 387 -10.70 -2.75 3.14
C ILE A 387 -9.51 -1.79 3.05
N PHE A 388 -8.30 -2.32 2.94
CA PHE A 388 -7.03 -1.60 2.77
C PHE A 388 -6.49 -1.85 1.36
N PRO A 389 -7.10 -1.24 0.32
CA PRO A 389 -6.85 -1.62 -1.07
C PRO A 389 -5.45 -1.24 -1.54
N LEU A 390 -4.54 -2.20 -1.51
CA LEU A 390 -3.29 -2.10 -2.26
C LEU A 390 -3.60 -2.43 -3.72
N SER A 391 -3.01 -1.66 -4.62
CA SER A 391 -3.24 -1.80 -6.06
C SER A 391 -1.97 -2.26 -6.75
N GLY A 392 -2.13 -3.01 -7.83
CA GLY A 392 -1.03 -3.26 -8.73
C GLY A 392 -0.13 -4.43 -8.42
N HIS A 393 1.08 -4.37 -8.99
CA HIS A 393 2.13 -5.37 -8.78
C HIS A 393 2.64 -5.37 -7.33
N GLU A 394 2.46 -4.27 -6.60
CA GLU A 394 2.85 -4.17 -5.19
C GLU A 394 1.89 -4.90 -4.25
N ALA A 395 0.66 -5.20 -4.69
CA ALA A 395 -0.27 -5.98 -3.88
C ALA A 395 0.13 -7.46 -3.92
N PRO A 396 0.31 -8.14 -2.77
CA PRO A 396 0.88 -9.49 -2.72
C PRO A 396 -0.15 -10.60 -3.02
N PHE A 397 -1.07 -10.38 -3.97
CA PHE A 397 -2.16 -11.32 -4.28
C PHE A 397 -1.63 -12.69 -4.71
N SER A 398 -0.63 -12.75 -5.59
CA SER A 398 -0.03 -14.01 -6.05
C SER A 398 0.59 -14.80 -4.89
N SER A 399 1.35 -14.12 -4.03
CA SER A 399 1.97 -14.72 -2.84
C SER A 399 0.92 -15.24 -1.86
N LEU A 400 -0.12 -14.45 -1.59
CA LEU A 400 -1.23 -14.82 -0.72
C LEU A 400 -2.01 -16.02 -1.27
N ALA A 401 -2.34 -16.02 -2.55
CA ALA A 401 -3.04 -17.13 -3.19
C ALA A 401 -2.21 -18.41 -3.17
N ASN A 402 -0.89 -18.33 -3.38
CA ASN A 402 -0.04 -19.51 -3.33
C ASN A 402 0.12 -20.05 -1.90
N MET A 403 0.33 -19.19 -0.89
CA MET A 403 0.35 -19.63 0.50
C MET A 403 -0.98 -20.28 0.91
N LEU A 404 -2.10 -19.71 0.45
CA LEU A 404 -3.42 -20.27 0.72
C LEU A 404 -3.59 -21.65 0.06
N ARG A 405 -3.17 -21.81 -1.20
CA ARG A 405 -3.15 -23.12 -1.87
C ARG A 405 -2.36 -24.14 -1.06
N VAL A 406 -1.13 -23.80 -0.67
CA VAL A 406 -0.25 -24.70 0.09
C VAL A 406 -0.90 -25.15 1.39
N GLU A 407 -1.57 -24.25 2.12
CA GLU A 407 -2.27 -24.66 3.34
C GLU A 407 -3.50 -25.54 3.10
N LEU A 408 -4.25 -25.25 2.04
CA LEU A 408 -5.42 -26.04 1.68
C LEU A 408 -5.04 -27.44 1.19
N GLU A 409 -3.88 -27.60 0.55
CA GLU A 409 -3.33 -28.91 0.16
C GLU A 409 -2.94 -29.76 1.37
N ARG A 410 -2.54 -29.13 2.49
CA ARG A 410 -2.22 -29.84 3.73
C ARG A 410 -3.46 -30.36 4.48
N CYS A 411 -4.62 -29.76 4.26
CA CYS A 411 -5.84 -30.03 5.03
C CYS A 411 -6.82 -31.01 4.34
N ASP A 412 -6.45 -31.65 3.22
CA ASP A 412 -7.35 -32.40 2.32
C ASP A 412 -8.72 -31.74 2.15
N VAL A 413 -8.72 -30.55 1.55
CA VAL A 413 -9.94 -29.76 1.30
C VAL A 413 -11.01 -30.53 0.53
N THR A 414 -10.65 -31.52 -0.28
CA THR A 414 -11.62 -32.28 -1.08
C THR A 414 -12.55 -33.10 -0.18
N ALA A 415 -11.97 -33.78 0.82
CA ALA A 415 -12.74 -34.50 1.82
C ALA A 415 -13.64 -33.54 2.62
N MET A 416 -13.08 -32.39 3.04
CA MET A 416 -13.82 -31.40 3.82
C MET A 416 -14.99 -30.74 3.06
N LEU A 417 -14.86 -30.55 1.75
CA LEU A 417 -15.90 -29.93 0.91
C LEU A 417 -17.20 -30.76 0.88
N SER A 418 -17.07 -32.06 1.12
CA SER A 418 -18.20 -32.99 1.18
C SER A 418 -18.98 -32.87 2.49
N GLU A 419 -18.42 -32.19 3.52
CA GLU A 419 -19.08 -31.94 4.79
C GLU A 419 -19.90 -30.63 4.74
N PRO A 420 -21.25 -30.68 4.86
CA PRO A 420 -22.10 -29.49 4.70
C PRO A 420 -21.79 -28.34 5.68
N LYS A 421 -21.25 -28.68 6.86
CA LYS A 421 -20.89 -27.73 7.93
C LYS A 421 -19.68 -26.84 7.61
N HIS A 422 -18.91 -27.15 6.56
CA HIS A 422 -17.72 -26.40 6.14
C HIS A 422 -17.86 -25.78 4.74
N THR A 423 -18.92 -26.11 4.01
CA THR A 423 -19.10 -25.71 2.61
C THR A 423 -19.11 -24.19 2.43
N THR A 424 -19.82 -23.45 3.28
CA THR A 424 -19.93 -21.98 3.15
C THR A 424 -18.56 -21.32 3.35
N LEU A 425 -17.83 -21.70 4.41
CA LEU A 425 -16.47 -21.23 4.66
C LEU A 425 -15.52 -21.58 3.51
N LEU A 426 -15.49 -22.83 3.05
CA LEU A 426 -14.57 -23.27 2.00
C LEU A 426 -14.88 -22.60 0.65
N VAL A 427 -16.16 -22.39 0.31
CA VAL A 427 -16.54 -21.59 -0.87
C VAL A 427 -15.97 -20.18 -0.76
N TRP A 428 -16.06 -19.54 0.41
CA TRP A 428 -15.50 -18.21 0.64
C TRP A 428 -13.97 -18.19 0.50
N ILE A 429 -13.27 -19.13 1.14
CA ILE A 429 -11.81 -19.27 1.07
C ILE A 429 -11.34 -19.48 -0.38
N LEU A 430 -11.90 -20.47 -1.07
CA LEU A 430 -11.51 -20.82 -2.44
C LEU A 430 -11.85 -19.71 -3.43
N THR A 431 -12.97 -19.02 -3.26
CA THR A 431 -13.36 -17.89 -4.12
C THR A 431 -12.37 -16.73 -3.97
N LEU A 432 -12.02 -16.34 -2.73
CA LEU A 432 -11.04 -15.28 -2.51
C LEU A 432 -9.65 -15.66 -3.03
N GLY A 433 -9.23 -16.90 -2.79
CA GLY A 433 -7.97 -17.44 -3.35
C GLY A 433 -7.95 -17.42 -4.87
N GLY A 434 -9.03 -17.87 -5.52
CA GLY A 434 -9.16 -17.84 -6.98
C GLY A 434 -9.21 -16.43 -7.57
N ILE A 435 -9.84 -15.46 -6.89
CA ILE A 435 -9.81 -14.06 -7.31
C ILE A 435 -8.38 -13.49 -7.19
N ALA A 436 -7.68 -13.80 -6.10
CA ALA A 436 -6.30 -13.34 -5.87
C ALA A 436 -5.25 -14.07 -6.72
N ALA A 437 -5.56 -15.25 -7.26
CA ALA A 437 -4.68 -15.99 -8.16
C ALA A 437 -4.60 -15.30 -9.54
N THR A 438 -3.84 -14.21 -9.61
CA THR A 438 -3.58 -13.45 -10.84
C THR A 438 -2.57 -14.16 -11.76
N GLN A 439 -1.83 -15.15 -11.26
CA GLN A 439 -0.93 -15.98 -12.05
C GLN A 439 -1.71 -17.06 -12.81
N PRO A 440 -1.46 -17.24 -14.13
CA PRO A 440 -2.17 -18.21 -14.96
C PRO A 440 -2.15 -19.64 -14.45
N ASP A 441 -1.04 -20.06 -13.82
CA ASP A 441 -0.87 -21.46 -13.39
C ASP A 441 -1.56 -21.77 -12.06
N LEU A 442 -1.86 -20.74 -11.26
CA LEU A 442 -2.41 -20.90 -9.90
C LEU A 442 -3.93 -20.91 -9.89
N ARG A 443 -4.56 -20.11 -10.76
CA ARG A 443 -6.02 -19.97 -10.84
C ARG A 443 -6.77 -21.27 -11.18
N PRO A 444 -6.29 -22.12 -12.12
CA PRO A 444 -6.95 -23.37 -12.45
C PRO A 444 -7.11 -24.32 -11.26
N TRP A 445 -6.18 -24.30 -10.30
CA TRP A 445 -6.28 -25.11 -9.09
C TRP A 445 -7.51 -24.74 -8.24
N PHE A 446 -7.72 -23.44 -8.02
CA PHE A 446 -8.90 -22.93 -7.28
C PHE A 446 -10.20 -23.22 -8.02
N VAL A 447 -10.21 -23.01 -9.34
CA VAL A 447 -11.36 -23.30 -10.22
C VAL A 447 -11.72 -24.78 -10.16
N ASN A 448 -10.73 -25.68 -10.24
CA ASN A 448 -10.94 -27.12 -10.16
C ASN A 448 -11.54 -27.52 -8.80
N LYS A 449 -10.99 -27.02 -7.69
CA LYS A 449 -11.53 -27.29 -6.35
C LYS A 449 -12.95 -26.77 -6.16
N LEU A 450 -13.25 -25.56 -6.62
CA LEU A 450 -14.64 -25.04 -6.65
C LEU A 450 -15.56 -25.90 -7.53
N GLY A 451 -15.04 -26.44 -8.64
CA GLY A 451 -15.73 -27.35 -9.54
C GLY A 451 -16.22 -28.62 -8.86
N THR A 452 -15.50 -29.13 -7.87
CA THR A 452 -15.89 -30.34 -7.11
C THR A 452 -17.07 -30.14 -6.17
N ILE A 453 -17.45 -28.89 -5.87
CA ILE A 453 -18.51 -28.61 -4.89
C ILE A 453 -19.87 -28.95 -5.48
N VAL A 454 -20.54 -29.97 -4.92
CA VAL A 454 -21.93 -30.30 -5.28
C VAL A 454 -22.85 -29.21 -4.74
N LEU A 455 -23.01 -28.15 -5.52
CA LEU A 455 -24.10 -27.22 -5.32
C LEU A 455 -25.36 -27.87 -5.92
N THR A 456 -26.48 -27.81 -5.22
CA THR A 456 -27.80 -28.22 -5.75
C THR A 456 -27.94 -27.70 -7.19
N SER A 457 -28.37 -28.58 -8.10
CA SER A 457 -28.26 -28.52 -9.58
C SER A 457 -28.77 -27.27 -10.31
N THR A 458 -29.12 -26.21 -9.58
CA THR A 458 -29.57 -24.91 -10.06
C THR A 458 -28.70 -23.75 -9.56
N ALA A 459 -27.51 -24.00 -8.99
CA ALA A 459 -26.65 -22.95 -8.46
C ALA A 459 -25.96 -22.12 -9.56
N GLN A 460 -26.76 -21.29 -10.22
CA GLN A 460 -26.35 -20.07 -10.86
C GLN A 460 -25.55 -19.22 -9.86
N TRP A 461 -24.69 -18.33 -10.36
CA TRP A 461 -23.90 -17.36 -9.58
C TRP A 461 -24.64 -16.78 -8.34
N ILE A 462 -25.96 -16.53 -8.45
CA ILE A 462 -26.81 -16.06 -7.34
C ILE A 462 -26.75 -16.94 -6.08
N GLY A 463 -26.70 -18.26 -6.22
CA GLY A 463 -26.63 -19.20 -5.09
C GLY A 463 -25.28 -19.16 -4.39
N VAL A 464 -24.19 -19.07 -5.17
CA VAL A 464 -22.83 -18.90 -4.66
C VAL A 464 -22.70 -17.56 -3.95
N LYS A 465 -23.19 -16.48 -4.59
CA LYS A 465 -23.19 -15.13 -4.02
C LYS A 465 -23.91 -15.08 -2.66
N LYS A 466 -25.06 -15.73 -2.50
CA LYS A 466 -25.76 -15.81 -1.20
C LYS A 466 -24.89 -16.42 -0.10
N ARG A 467 -24.13 -17.47 -0.41
CA ARG A 467 -23.18 -18.09 0.55
C ARG A 467 -22.02 -17.14 0.88
N LEU A 468 -21.45 -16.49 -0.14
CA LEU A 468 -20.38 -15.52 0.04
C LEU A 468 -20.82 -14.34 0.92
N GLN A 469 -22.06 -13.85 0.74
CA GLN A 469 -22.65 -12.77 1.55
C GLN A 469 -22.93 -13.15 3.01
N ALA A 470 -22.97 -14.44 3.35
CA ALA A 470 -23.01 -14.87 4.75
C ALA A 470 -21.64 -14.69 5.45
N MET A 471 -20.56 -14.58 4.66
CA MET A 471 -19.19 -14.33 5.10
C MET A 471 -18.78 -12.88 4.81
N LEU A 472 -17.48 -12.58 4.76
CA LEU A 472 -16.99 -11.27 4.35
C LEU A 472 -17.11 -11.11 2.83
N TRP A 473 -18.08 -10.31 2.39
CA TRP A 473 -18.29 -10.01 0.99
C TRP A 473 -18.92 -8.63 0.83
N LEU A 474 -18.29 -7.77 0.01
CA LEU A 474 -18.86 -6.48 -0.39
C LEU A 474 -19.20 -6.55 -1.87
N SER A 475 -20.51 -6.61 -2.19
CA SER A 475 -20.95 -6.85 -3.57
C SER A 475 -20.40 -5.85 -4.58
N ALA A 476 -20.35 -4.56 -4.21
CA ALA A 476 -19.78 -3.51 -5.05
C ALA A 476 -18.30 -3.74 -5.44
N SER A 477 -17.57 -4.51 -4.62
CA SER A 477 -16.13 -4.75 -4.81
C SER A 477 -15.79 -6.13 -5.36
N CYS A 478 -16.59 -7.15 -5.03
CA CYS A 478 -16.24 -8.53 -5.25
C CYS A 478 -17.08 -9.20 -6.35
N ASP A 479 -18.28 -8.71 -6.66
CA ASP A 479 -19.22 -9.42 -7.55
C ASP A 479 -18.65 -9.66 -8.95
N CYS A 480 -18.05 -8.64 -9.58
CA CYS A 480 -17.47 -8.76 -10.93
C CYS A 480 -16.37 -9.84 -10.99
N ALA A 481 -15.49 -9.87 -9.99
CA ALA A 481 -14.39 -10.82 -9.94
C ALA A 481 -14.87 -12.24 -9.61
N GLY A 482 -15.79 -12.36 -8.66
CA GLY A 482 -16.39 -13.63 -8.27
C GLY A 482 -17.22 -14.26 -9.38
N GLU A 483 -18.01 -13.46 -10.12
CA GLU A 483 -18.80 -13.95 -11.24
C GLU A 483 -17.90 -14.42 -12.40
N ARG A 484 -16.80 -13.70 -12.68
CA ARG A 484 -15.80 -14.14 -13.67
C ARG A 484 -15.18 -15.49 -13.28
N LEU A 485 -14.74 -15.63 -12.03
CA LEU A 485 -14.20 -16.90 -11.52
C LEU A 485 -15.25 -18.02 -11.61
N TRP A 486 -16.51 -17.73 -11.27
CA TRP A 486 -17.58 -18.72 -11.31
C TRP A 486 -17.91 -19.20 -12.73
N LYS A 487 -17.85 -18.31 -13.73
CA LYS A 487 -18.00 -18.68 -15.15
C LYS A 487 -16.92 -19.67 -15.61
N GLU A 488 -15.70 -19.57 -15.10
CA GLU A 488 -14.63 -20.55 -15.37
C GLU A 488 -14.97 -21.92 -14.76
N VAL A 489 -15.56 -21.94 -13.56
CA VAL A 489 -16.04 -23.18 -12.91
C VAL A 489 -17.17 -23.82 -13.72
N GLU A 490 -18.13 -23.03 -14.18
CA GLU A 490 -19.24 -23.51 -15.03
C GLU A 490 -18.72 -24.07 -16.36
N SER A 491 -17.75 -23.39 -16.98
CA SER A 491 -17.09 -23.87 -18.20
C SER A 491 -16.40 -25.21 -17.96
N LEU A 492 -15.64 -25.35 -16.88
CA LEU A 492 -14.97 -26.61 -16.52
C LEU A 492 -15.95 -27.78 -16.35
N ARG A 493 -17.11 -27.54 -15.71
CA ARG A 493 -18.15 -28.57 -15.51
C ARG A 493 -18.87 -28.99 -16.78
N SER A 494 -18.93 -28.09 -17.77
CA SER A 494 -19.58 -28.35 -19.06
C SER A 494 -18.69 -29.12 -20.04
N GLN A 495 -17.39 -29.26 -19.77
CA GLN A 495 -16.48 -30.01 -20.62
C GLN A 495 -16.77 -31.52 -20.50
N PRO A 496 -16.96 -32.25 -21.61
CA PRO A 496 -17.08 -33.70 -21.57
C PRO A 496 -15.79 -34.31 -21.03
N PRO A 497 -15.84 -35.40 -20.25
CA PRO A 497 -14.64 -36.08 -19.78
C PRO A 497 -13.78 -36.45 -21.00
N CYS A 498 -12.52 -36.02 -20.98
CA CYS A 498 -11.55 -36.37 -22.02
C CYS A 498 -11.47 -37.91 -22.07
N ARG A 499 -11.80 -38.52 -23.21
CA ARG A 499 -11.63 -39.95 -23.39
C ARG A 499 -10.13 -40.23 -23.32
N GLU A 500 -9.67 -40.84 -22.25
CA GLU A 500 -8.33 -41.42 -22.20
C GLU A 500 -8.21 -42.40 -23.37
N SER A 501 -7.31 -42.10 -24.30
CA SER A 501 -6.83 -43.03 -25.31
C SER A 501 -6.24 -44.22 -24.57
N ARG A 502 -7.02 -45.30 -24.45
CA ARG A 502 -6.48 -46.61 -24.16
C ARG A 502 -5.74 -47.06 -25.42
N ASP A 503 -4.46 -46.71 -25.49
CA ASP A 503 -3.55 -47.33 -26.44
C ASP A 503 -3.31 -48.77 -25.96
N LEU A 504 -3.86 -49.69 -26.76
CA LEU A 504 -3.59 -51.13 -26.78
C LEU A 504 -2.29 -51.41 -27.51
#